data_AF-A0A024VPG1-F1
#
_entry.id   AF-A0A024VPG1-F1
#
_cell.length_a   1.000
_cell.length_b   1.000
_cell.length_c   1.000
_cell.angle_alpha   90.00
_cell.angle_beta   90.00
_cell.angle_gamma   90.00
#
_symmetry.space_group_name_H-M   'P 1'
#
loop_
_entity.id
_entity.type
_entity.pdbx_description
1 polymer ?
#
loop_
_entity_poly.entity_id
_entity_poly.type
_entity_poly.pdbx_seq_one_letter_code
_entity_poly.pdbx_strand_id
1 'polypeptide(L)'
;MPNEKCGTLVSEFLLPKHVKLFKSENTYIFKLNKLNTLNINIGDVYMSNDEIRENINHLFEHLENLEFFHFNFKHVKTIYLSSTMGFPFKIKKNSL
;
A
#
# COMPACT_ATOMS: atom_id res chain seq x y z
N MET A 1 -13.57 -5.16 7.82
CA MET A 1 -14.93 -5.56 7.42
C MET A 1 -14.91 -5.85 5.92
N PRO A 2 -15.47 -6.97 5.45
CA PRO A 2 -15.53 -7.28 4.02
C PRO A 2 -16.20 -6.14 3.25
N ASN A 3 -15.64 -5.82 2.09
CA ASN A 3 -16.04 -4.71 1.23
C ASN A 3 -15.77 -5.08 -0.25
N GLU A 4 -16.76 -4.79 -1.10
CA GLU A 4 -16.69 -4.96 -2.56
C GLU A 4 -15.56 -4.13 -3.16
N LYS A 5 -15.37 -2.88 -2.71
CA LYS A 5 -14.30 -1.99 -3.20
C LYS A 5 -12.89 -2.51 -2.92
N CYS A 6 -12.75 -3.33 -1.88
CA CYS A 6 -11.48 -3.94 -1.50
C CYS A 6 -11.28 -5.30 -2.16
N GLY A 7 -12.18 -5.76 -3.04
CA GLY A 7 -12.10 -7.08 -3.68
C GLY A 7 -12.26 -8.24 -2.70
N THR A 8 -12.80 -7.97 -1.51
CA THR A 8 -12.99 -8.98 -0.44
C THR A 8 -14.41 -9.56 -0.42
N LEU A 9 -15.34 -8.94 -1.15
CA LEU A 9 -16.68 -9.45 -1.40
C LEU A 9 -16.81 -9.65 -2.90
N VAL A 10 -16.73 -10.90 -3.35
CA VAL A 10 -16.68 -11.30 -4.76
C VAL A 10 -17.59 -12.48 -5.02
N SER A 11 -18.01 -12.64 -6.28
CA SER A 11 -18.79 -13.80 -6.72
C SER A 11 -18.04 -15.11 -6.47
N GLU A 12 -18.78 -16.19 -6.23
CA GLU A 12 -18.24 -17.53 -5.93
C GLU A 12 -17.22 -18.01 -6.99
N PHE A 13 -17.43 -17.66 -8.27
CA PHE A 13 -16.51 -17.98 -9.36
C PHE A 13 -15.11 -17.36 -9.21
N LEU A 14 -15.00 -16.17 -8.61
CA LEU A 14 -13.74 -15.44 -8.42
C LEU A 14 -13.08 -15.73 -7.07
N LEU A 15 -13.80 -16.40 -6.16
CA LEU A 15 -13.35 -16.69 -4.81
C LEU A 15 -12.01 -17.44 -4.78
N PRO A 16 -11.78 -18.53 -5.56
CA PRO A 16 -10.52 -19.28 -5.50
C PRO A 16 -9.31 -18.43 -5.91
N LYS A 17 -9.51 -17.57 -6.92
CA LYS A 17 -8.47 -16.66 -7.40
C LYS A 17 -8.11 -15.63 -6.33
N HIS A 18 -9.10 -14.99 -5.71
CA HIS A 18 -8.89 -13.99 -4.68
C HIS A 18 -8.27 -14.59 -3.41
N VAL A 19 -8.66 -15.81 -3.01
CA VAL A 19 -8.06 -16.51 -1.87
C VAL A 19 -6.58 -16.80 -2.11
N LYS A 20 -6.20 -17.23 -3.32
CA LYS A 20 -4.79 -17.43 -3.68
C LYS A 20 -4.01 -16.11 -3.62
N LEU A 21 -4.61 -15.04 -4.15
CA LEU A 21 -4.07 -13.67 -4.13
C LEU A 21 -3.77 -13.22 -2.70
N PHE A 22 -4.74 -13.31 -1.78
CA PHE A 22 -4.56 -12.89 -0.39
C PHE A 22 -3.63 -13.78 0.44
N LYS A 23 -3.47 -15.06 0.09
CA LYS A 23 -2.59 -15.98 0.83
C LYS A 23 -1.15 -15.96 0.35
N SER A 24 -0.93 -15.77 -0.94
CA SER A 24 0.35 -16.06 -1.58
C SER A 24 0.99 -14.84 -2.24
N GLU A 25 0.23 -13.77 -2.49
CA GLU A 25 0.75 -12.55 -3.09
C GLU A 25 0.79 -11.40 -2.06
N ASN A 26 1.79 -10.53 -2.19
CA ASN A 26 1.95 -9.33 -1.36
C ASN A 26 0.90 -8.30 -1.78
N THR A 27 -0.31 -8.49 -1.29
CA THR A 27 -1.48 -7.71 -1.70
C THR A 27 -1.88 -6.73 -0.61
N TYR A 28 -1.93 -5.46 -1.00
CA TYR A 28 -2.27 -4.35 -0.10
C TYR A 28 -3.68 -3.86 -0.39
N ILE A 29 -4.50 -3.79 0.67
CA ILE A 29 -5.79 -3.12 0.59
C ILE A 29 -5.57 -1.65 0.96
N PHE A 30 -5.58 -0.76 -0.02
CA PHE A 30 -5.50 0.67 0.20
C PHE A 30 -6.89 1.30 0.35
N LYS A 31 -7.01 2.21 1.32
CA LYS A 31 -8.19 3.04 1.50
C LYS A 31 -7.75 4.45 1.83
N LEU A 32 -8.20 5.42 1.03
CA LEU A 32 -8.03 6.82 1.36
C LEU A 32 -8.89 7.18 2.57
N ASN A 33 -8.30 7.89 3.52
CA ASN A 33 -9.04 8.54 4.59
C ASN A 33 -9.78 9.78 4.08
N LYS A 34 -10.73 10.28 4.88
CA LYS A 34 -11.45 11.54 4.61
C LYS A 34 -10.53 12.76 4.41
N LEU A 35 -9.30 12.68 4.92
CA LEU A 35 -8.26 13.71 4.82
C LEU A 35 -7.34 13.53 3.60
N ASN A 36 -7.69 12.64 2.66
CA ASN A 36 -6.86 12.25 1.51
C ASN A 36 -5.45 11.77 1.91
N THR A 37 -5.33 11.19 3.11
CA THR A 37 -4.12 10.49 3.56
C THR A 37 -4.25 9.01 3.27
N LEU A 38 -3.15 8.42 2.77
CA LEU A 38 -3.03 7.00 2.54
C LEU A 38 -2.09 6.42 3.60
N ASN A 39 -2.62 5.60 4.48
CA ASN A 39 -1.84 4.89 5.50
C ASN A 39 -1.75 3.43 5.09
N ILE A 40 -0.54 2.94 4.83
CA ILE A 40 -0.28 1.56 4.42
C ILE A 40 0.81 1.00 5.32
N ASN A 41 0.62 -0.24 5.77
CA ASN A 41 1.68 -0.98 6.42
C ASN A 41 2.54 -1.67 5.36
N ILE A 42 3.84 -1.40 5.38
CA ILE A 42 4.78 -1.82 4.32
C ILE A 42 5.59 -3.05 4.75
N GLY A 43 5.61 -3.38 6.04
CA GLY A 43 6.31 -4.54 6.56
C GLY A 43 6.21 -4.67 8.07
N ASP A 44 6.88 -5.68 8.61
CA ASP A 44 7.01 -5.89 10.05
C ASP A 44 8.47 -5.64 10.48
N VAL A 45 8.69 -5.45 11.77
CA VAL A 45 10.01 -5.19 12.39
C VAL A 45 10.98 -6.35 12.17
N TYR A 46 10.46 -7.54 11.89
CA TYR A 46 11.26 -8.74 11.61
C TYR A 46 11.74 -8.83 10.15
N MET A 47 11.23 -7.98 9.26
CA MET A 47 11.71 -7.93 7.87
C MET A 47 13.06 -7.22 7.79
N SER A 48 13.87 -7.63 6.82
CA SER A 48 15.12 -6.96 6.53
C SER A 48 14.87 -5.55 5.95
N ASN A 49 15.86 -4.67 6.09
CA ASN A 49 15.77 -3.32 5.55
C ASN A 49 15.63 -3.31 4.02
N ASP A 50 16.25 -4.29 3.34
CA ASP A 50 16.20 -4.41 1.89
C ASP A 50 14.79 -4.81 1.41
N GLU A 51 14.15 -5.77 2.08
CA GLU A 51 12.76 -6.17 1.79
C GLU A 51 11.79 -5.00 2.01
N ILE A 52 11.96 -4.24 3.11
CA ILE A 52 11.13 -3.06 3.36
C ILE A 52 11.32 -2.04 2.24
N ARG A 53 12.56 -1.81 1.79
CA ARG A 53 12.84 -0.86 0.70
C ARG A 53 12.19 -1.29 -0.62
N GLU A 54 12.28 -2.58 -0.95
CA GLU A 54 11.65 -3.15 -2.14
C GLU A 54 10.13 -3.02 -2.11
N ASN A 55 9.50 -3.30 -0.97
CA ASN A 55 8.05 -3.09 -0.77
C ASN A 55 7.64 -1.62 -0.95
N ILE A 56 8.44 -0.67 -0.46
CA ILE A 56 8.17 0.76 -0.66
C ILE A 56 8.22 1.10 -2.16
N ASN A 57 9.24 0.62 -2.89
CA ASN A 57 9.40 0.89 -4.31
C ASN A 57 8.24 0.31 -5.13
N HIS A 58 7.87 -0.95 -4.89
CA HIS A 58 6.73 -1.58 -5.55
C HIS A 58 5.42 -0.85 -5.26
N LEU A 59 5.23 -0.34 -4.05
CA LEU A 59 4.05 0.46 -3.71
C LEU A 59 3.99 1.73 -4.55
N PHE A 60 5.09 2.47 -4.69
CA PHE A 60 5.11 3.69 -5.50
C PHE A 60 4.90 3.41 -6.99
N GLU A 61 5.57 2.40 -7.53
CA GLU A 61 5.40 1.96 -8.92
C GLU A 61 3.94 1.55 -9.19
N HIS A 62 3.31 0.83 -8.25
CA HIS A 62 1.90 0.46 -8.38
C HIS A 62 0.99 1.69 -8.33
N LEU A 63 1.25 2.63 -7.42
CA LEU A 63 0.46 3.86 -7.30
C LEU A 63 0.57 4.75 -8.55
N GLU A 64 1.73 4.81 -9.21
CA GLU A 64 1.90 5.55 -10.46
C GLU A 64 1.14 4.92 -11.63
N ASN A 65 1.03 3.59 -11.67
CA ASN A 65 0.34 2.85 -12.73
C ASN A 65 -1.19 2.76 -12.57
N LEU A 66 -1.74 3.18 -11.43
CA LEU A 66 -3.18 3.16 -11.19
C LEU A 66 -3.89 4.30 -11.93
N GLU A 67 -4.38 4.08 -13.15
CA GLU A 67 -5.08 5.10 -13.96
C GLU A 67 -6.25 5.81 -13.25
N PHE A 68 -6.94 5.13 -12.32
CA PHE A 68 -8.15 5.66 -11.67
C PHE A 68 -7.83 6.66 -10.55
N PHE A 69 -6.68 6.49 -9.90
CA PHE A 69 -6.09 7.54 -9.10
C PHE A 69 -5.28 8.37 -10.08
N HIS A 70 -5.62 9.62 -10.33
CA HIS A 70 -4.66 10.54 -10.97
C HIS A 70 -3.55 10.85 -9.95
N PHE A 71 -2.85 9.81 -9.48
CA PHE A 71 -1.77 9.86 -8.51
C PHE A 71 -0.60 10.48 -9.22
N ASN A 72 -0.63 11.80 -9.27
CA ASN A 72 0.51 12.55 -9.71
C ASN A 72 1.46 12.58 -8.52
N PHE A 73 2.58 11.88 -8.64
CA PHE A 73 3.63 11.92 -7.64
C PHE A 73 3.95 13.37 -7.26
N LYS A 74 3.91 14.33 -8.21
CA LYS A 74 4.10 15.78 -7.96
C LYS A 74 3.13 16.37 -6.92
N HIS A 75 1.90 15.87 -6.81
CA HIS A 75 0.91 16.32 -5.82
C HIS A 75 1.09 15.72 -4.41
N VAL A 76 1.96 14.70 -4.25
CA VAL A 76 2.34 14.21 -2.93
C VAL A 76 3.17 15.28 -2.20
N LYS A 77 2.60 15.82 -1.11
CA LYS A 77 3.21 16.87 -0.30
C LYS A 77 4.31 16.32 0.62
N THR A 78 4.00 15.24 1.32
CA THR A 78 4.86 14.67 2.36
C THR A 78 4.66 13.15 2.44
N ILE A 79 5.76 12.44 2.70
CA ILE A 79 5.77 11.00 2.97
C ILE A 79 6.41 10.82 4.34
N TYR A 80 5.76 10.04 5.19
CA TYR A 80 6.26 9.70 6.52
C TYR A 80 6.36 8.19 6.65
N LEU A 81 7.48 7.73 7.20
CA LEU A 81 7.66 6.35 7.61
C LEU A 81 7.70 6.30 9.13
N SER A 82 6.80 5.52 9.71
CA SER A 82 6.68 5.35 11.16
C SER A 82 6.40 3.90 11.47
N SER A 83 6.96 3.40 12.57
CA SER A 83 6.47 2.16 13.18
C SER A 83 5.24 2.43 14.05
N THR A 84 4.50 1.38 14.43
CA THR A 84 3.26 1.49 15.22
C THR A 84 3.41 2.30 16.51
N MET A 85 4.58 2.22 17.15
CA MET A 85 4.88 2.91 18.42
C MET A 85 6.07 3.89 18.30
N GLY A 86 6.62 4.09 17.10
CA GLY A 86 7.83 4.87 16.88
C GLY A 86 7.55 6.28 16.37
N PHE A 87 8.57 7.13 16.48
CA PHE A 87 8.50 8.47 15.90
C PHE A 87 8.47 8.41 14.36
N PRO A 88 7.68 9.30 13.72
CA PRO A 88 7.61 9.37 12.27
C PRO A 88 8.83 10.09 11.68
N PHE A 89 9.47 9.44 10.70
CA PHE A 89 10.55 10.01 9.91
C PHE A 89 10.01 10.51 8.57
N LYS A 90 10.32 11.77 8.24
CA LYS A 90 9.96 12.34 6.94
C LYS A 90 10.94 11.86 5.88
N ILE A 91 10.42 11.20 4.84
CA ILE A 91 11.23 10.73 3.72
C ILE A 91 11.26 11.81 2.63
N LYS A 92 12.43 11.99 2.00
CA LYS A 92 12.57 12.87 0.84
C LYS A 92 12.05 12.16 -0.40
N LYS A 93 11.28 12.92 -1.17
CA LYS A 93 10.63 12.47 -2.42
C LYS A 93 11.61 12.07 -3.53
N ASN A 94 12.84 12.60 -3.49
CA ASN A 94 13.86 12.40 -4.53
C ASN A 94 14.87 11.28 -4.20
N SER A 95 14.70 10.57 -3.08
CA SER A 95 15.65 9.55 -2.59
C SER A 95 15.08 8.13 -2.60
N LEU A 96 13.92 7.95 -3.24
CA LEU A 96 13.34 6.68 -3.65
C LEU A 96 13.55 6.58 -5.16
#